data_AF-A0A8J7GGR1-F1
#
_entry.id   AF-A0A8J7GGR1-F1
#
_cell.length_a   1.000
_cell.length_b   1.000
_cell.length_c   1.000
_cell.angle_alpha   90.00
_cell.angle_beta   90.00
_cell.angle_gamma   90.00
#
_symmetry.space_group_name_H-M   'P 1'
#
loop_
_entity.id
_entity.type
_entity.pdbx_description
1 polymer ?
#
loop_
_entity_poly.entity_id
_entity_poly.type
_entity_poly.pdbx_seq_one_letter_code
_entity_poly.pdbx_strand_id
1 'polypeptide(L)'
;MSEGTWLACVDCKVMLPLGRAVKDPATRDIVFIAEYRSGRPARLDERLDRVLWKMLAEHPGHRLEVVRENSTQLDDLGEMLTLGEDEIGSPTLEEYLAGWPG
;
A
#
# COMPACT_ATOMS: atom_id res chain seq x y z
N MET A 1 16.99 2.64 8.82
CA MET A 1 15.63 3.10 8.47
C MET A 1 14.98 1.97 7.69
N SER A 2 13.78 1.56 8.05
CA SER A 2 13.12 0.41 7.40
C SER A 2 12.44 0.87 6.12
N GLU A 3 12.89 0.36 4.96
CA GLU A 3 12.32 0.70 3.65
C GLU A 3 10.85 0.29 3.55
N GLY A 4 9.96 1.26 3.52
CA GLY A 4 8.54 1.10 3.20
C GLY A 4 8.31 0.69 1.75
N THR A 5 7.13 0.14 1.48
CA THR A 5 6.67 -0.25 0.15
C THR A 5 5.20 0.11 0.02
N TRP A 6 4.83 0.67 -1.14
CA TRP A 6 3.47 1.11 -1.44
C TRP A 6 3.01 0.50 -2.76
N LEU A 7 1.69 0.29 -2.88
CA LEU A 7 1.03 0.14 -4.16
C LEU A 7 0.53 1.52 -4.60
N ALA A 8 1.05 2.05 -5.69
CA ALA A 8 0.69 3.34 -6.24
C ALA A 8 -0.18 3.18 -7.49
N CYS A 9 -1.28 3.93 -7.57
CA CYS A 9 -1.97 4.20 -8.83
C CYS A 9 -1.46 5.53 -9.39
N VAL A 10 -0.69 5.45 -10.47
CA VAL A 10 -0.03 6.63 -11.05
C VAL A 10 -1.03 7.61 -11.65
N ASP A 11 -2.11 7.10 -12.26
CA ASP A 11 -3.11 7.93 -12.94
C ASP A 11 -3.99 8.72 -11.95
N CYS A 12 -4.36 8.10 -10.83
CA CYS A 12 -5.20 8.73 -9.80
C CYS A 12 -4.40 9.40 -8.68
N LYS A 13 -3.06 9.32 -8.72
CA LYS A 13 -2.17 9.89 -7.70
C LYS A 13 -2.51 9.47 -6.27
N VAL A 14 -2.81 8.19 -6.08
CA VAL A 14 -3.12 7.59 -4.78
C VAL A 14 -2.22 6.41 -4.51
N MET A 15 -1.80 6.22 -3.26
CA MET A 15 -0.97 5.08 -2.86
C MET A 15 -1.40 4.44 -1.54
N LEU A 16 -1.28 3.12 -1.49
CA LEU A 16 -1.59 2.29 -0.34
C LEU A 16 -0.30 1.74 0.28
N PRO A 17 0.01 2.05 1.55
CA PRO A 17 1.12 1.41 2.26
C PRO A 17 0.91 -0.11 2.35
N LEU A 18 1.86 -0.88 1.83
CA LEU A 18 1.90 -2.34 1.96
C LEU A 18 2.79 -2.79 3.14
N GLY A 19 3.58 -1.86 3.70
CA GLY A 19 4.59 -2.14 4.72
C GLY A 19 5.94 -2.50 4.09
N ARG A 20 6.70 -3.41 4.69
CA ARG A 20 8.05 -3.74 4.22
C ARG A 20 8.06 -5.03 3.39
N ALA A 21 8.62 -4.97 2.18
CA ALA A 21 8.96 -6.17 1.42
C ALA A 21 10.13 -6.93 2.10
N VAL A 22 9.89 -8.19 2.47
CA VAL A 22 10.91 -9.10 3.01
C VAL A 22 10.92 -10.39 2.21
N LYS A 23 12.10 -10.99 2.08
CA LYS A 23 12.23 -12.32 1.48
C LYS A 23 12.05 -13.37 2.57
N ASP A 24 11.04 -14.21 2.43
CA ASP A 24 10.81 -15.33 3.33
C ASP A 24 12.02 -16.29 3.26
N PRO A 25 12.70 -16.59 4.38
CA PRO A 25 13.88 -17.46 4.36
C PRO A 25 13.54 -18.92 4.04
N ALA A 26 12.32 -19.37 4.35
CA ALA A 26 11.86 -20.74 4.13
C ALA A 26 11.39 -20.95 2.69
N THR A 27 10.55 -20.06 2.16
CA THR A 27 9.97 -20.23 0.81
C THR A 27 10.76 -19.51 -0.29
N ARG A 28 11.59 -18.52 0.08
CA ARG A 28 12.25 -17.56 -0.83
C ARG A 28 11.29 -16.60 -1.55
N ASP A 29 10.02 -16.56 -1.19
CA ASP A 29 9.04 -15.63 -1.75
C ASP A 29 9.17 -14.22 -1.15
N ILE A 30 8.59 -13.21 -1.81
CA ILE A 30 8.46 -11.86 -1.25
C ILE A 30 7.16 -11.78 -0.47
N VAL A 31 7.26 -11.38 0.80
CA VAL A 31 6.12 -11.12 1.69
C VAL A 31 6.18 -9.66 2.14
N PHE A 32 5.03 -9.00 2.22
CA PHE A 32 4.93 -7.66 2.78
C PHE A 32 4.57 -7.74 4.27
N ILE A 33 5.25 -6.97 5.12
CA ILE A 33 5.00 -6.90 6.58
C ILE A 33 4.42 -5.52 6.90
N ALA A 34 3.13 -5.46 7.25
CA ALA A 34 2.36 -4.21 7.36
C ALA A 34 2.90 -3.24 8.42
N GLU A 35 3.44 -3.75 9.54
CA GLU A 35 4.04 -2.92 10.58
C GLU A 35 5.38 -3.50 11.04
N TYR A 36 6.39 -2.63 11.14
CA TYR A 36 7.72 -2.98 11.64
C TYR A 36 7.67 -3.63 13.04
N ARG A 37 6.65 -3.34 13.84
CA ARG A 37 6.51 -3.84 15.23
C ARG A 37 5.62 -5.05 15.37
N SER A 38 4.62 -5.24 14.52
CA SER A 38 3.72 -6.40 14.62
C SER A 38 4.37 -7.67 14.07
N GLY A 39 5.29 -7.54 13.09
CA GLY A 39 5.91 -8.66 12.40
C GLY A 39 4.92 -9.50 11.59
N ARG A 40 3.67 -9.04 11.44
CA ARG A 40 2.61 -9.78 10.76
C ARG A 40 2.62 -9.51 9.26
N PRO A 41 2.49 -10.55 8.42
CA PRO A 41 2.25 -10.38 7.00
C PRO A 41 1.03 -9.48 6.72
N ALA A 42 1.20 -8.52 5.83
CA ALA A 42 0.17 -7.59 5.36
C ALA A 42 -1.07 -8.32 4.83
N ARG A 43 -0.88 -9.47 4.17
CA ARG A 43 -1.96 -10.33 3.68
C ARG A 43 -2.88 -10.91 4.77
N LEU A 44 -2.47 -10.84 6.04
CA LEU A 44 -3.28 -11.29 7.19
C LEU A 44 -3.99 -10.13 7.89
N ASP A 45 -3.77 -8.90 7.43
CA ASP A 45 -4.55 -7.74 7.87
C ASP A 45 -5.80 -7.64 6.97
N GLU A 46 -6.94 -8.08 7.50
CA GLU A 46 -8.22 -8.08 6.78
C GLU A 46 -8.63 -6.67 6.31
N ARG A 47 -8.25 -5.63 7.06
CA ARG A 47 -8.56 -4.25 6.68
C ARG A 47 -7.72 -3.84 5.48
N LEU A 48 -6.43 -4.12 5.51
CA LEU A 48 -5.53 -3.83 4.40
C LEU A 48 -5.90 -4.62 3.14
N ASP A 49 -6.28 -5.89 3.28
CA ASP A 49 -6.73 -6.73 2.16
C ASP A 49 -7.99 -6.14 1.49
N ARG A 50 -8.97 -5.70 2.28
CA ARG A 50 -10.17 -5.03 1.75
C ARG A 50 -9.84 -3.72 1.02
N VAL A 51 -8.92 -2.92 1.57
CA VAL A 51 -8.48 -1.67 0.91
C VAL A 51 -7.77 -1.97 -0.40
N LEU A 52 -6.92 -3.00 -0.42
CA LEU A 52 -6.24 -3.45 -1.63
C LEU A 52 -7.25 -3.87 -2.70
N TRP A 53 -8.22 -4.71 -2.36
CA TRP A 53 -9.27 -5.13 -3.29
C TRP A 53 -10.11 -3.96 -3.78
N LYS A 54 -10.44 -3.03 -2.88
CA LYS A 54 -11.11 -1.78 -3.23
C LYS A 54 -10.34 -0.99 -4.27
N MET A 55 -9.06 -0.73 -3.99
CA MET A 55 -8.18 0.01 -4.88
C MET A 55 -8.08 -0.67 -6.26
N LEU A 56 -7.90 -1.98 -6.30
CA LEU A 56 -7.83 -2.72 -7.57
C LEU A 56 -9.11 -2.61 -8.41
N ALA A 57 -10.28 -2.62 -7.75
CA ALA A 57 -11.56 -2.56 -8.45
C ALA A 57 -12.00 -1.14 -8.83
N GLU A 58 -11.54 -0.10 -8.13
CA GLU A 58 -11.78 1.31 -8.51
C GLU A 58 -10.85 1.82 -9.62
N HIS A 59 -9.72 1.14 -9.86
CA HIS A 59 -8.68 1.59 -10.80
C HIS A 59 -8.47 0.61 -11.98
N PRO A 60 -9.53 0.10 -12.64
CA PRO A 60 -9.37 -0.86 -13.72
C PRO A 60 -8.69 -0.22 -14.93
N GLY A 61 -7.58 -0.83 -15.37
CA GLY A 61 -6.82 -0.35 -16.53
C GLY A 61 -5.89 0.83 -16.23
N HIS A 62 -5.81 1.29 -14.98
CA HIS A 62 -4.82 2.29 -14.57
C HIS A 62 -3.44 1.65 -14.40
N ARG A 63 -2.40 2.48 -14.50
CA ARG A 63 -1.02 2.11 -14.22
C ARG A 63 -0.82 1.98 -12.71
N LEU A 64 -0.81 0.73 -12.27
CA LEU A 64 -0.50 0.34 -10.89
C LEU A 64 0.95 -0.09 -10.77
N GLU A 65 1.67 0.44 -9.77
CA GLU A 65 3.07 0.15 -9.54
C GLU A 65 3.34 -0.14 -8.06
N VAL A 66 4.20 -1.12 -7.80
CA VAL A 66 4.75 -1.33 -6.45
C VAL A 66 6.05 -0.54 -6.34
N VAL A 67 6.09 0.43 -5.45
CA VAL A 67 7.23 1.35 -5.27
C VAL A 67 7.83 1.20 -3.88
N ARG A 68 9.16 1.31 -3.79
CA ARG A 68 9.91 1.20 -2.53
C ARG A 68 10.37 2.58 -2.08
N GLU A 69 10.51 2.72 -0.78
CA GLU A 69 11.08 3.92 -0.17
C GLU A 69 12.50 4.15 -0.70
N ASN A 70 12.85 5.40 -0.98
CA ASN A 70 14.14 5.80 -1.56
C ASN A 70 14.44 5.21 -2.96
N SER A 71 13.41 4.75 -3.69
CA SER A 71 13.58 4.40 -5.09
C SER A 71 13.38 5.64 -5.97
N THR A 72 14.18 5.77 -7.03
CA THR A 72 14.01 6.85 -8.03
C THR A 72 12.61 6.84 -8.63
N GLN A 73 12.00 5.65 -8.71
CA GLN A 73 10.63 5.49 -9.17
C GLN A 73 9.63 6.24 -8.29
N LEU A 74 9.79 6.22 -6.96
CA LEU A 74 8.91 6.97 -6.07
C LEU A 74 9.09 8.48 -6.26
N ASP A 75 10.33 8.94 -6.41
CA ASP A 75 10.63 10.36 -6.67
C ASP A 75 10.00 10.84 -7.99
N ASP A 76 10.02 10.01 -9.03
CA ASP A 76 9.44 10.30 -10.34
C ASP A 76 7.89 10.37 -10.32
N LEU A 77 7.23 9.76 -9.33
CA LEU A 77 5.77 9.81 -9.21
C LEU A 77 5.26 11.17 -8.72
N GLY A 78 6.10 11.95 -8.04
CA GLY A 78 5.74 13.25 -7.46
C GLY A 78 4.80 13.12 -6.26
N GLU A 79 3.98 14.14 -6.03
CA GLU A 79 3.00 14.16 -4.93
C GLU A 79 1.88 13.12 -5.17
N MET A 80 1.67 12.27 -4.16
CA MET A 80 0.70 11.17 -4.17
C MET A 80 -0.06 11.20 -2.84
N LEU A 81 -1.37 10.97 -2.89
CA LEU A 81 -2.22 10.85 -1.71
C LEU A 81 -2.00 9.48 -1.05
N THR A 82 -1.47 9.44 0.16
CA THR A 82 -1.27 8.17 0.88
C THR A 82 -2.49 7.80 1.71
N LEU A 83 -3.05 6.61 1.46
CA LEU A 83 -4.16 6.08 2.24
C LEU A 83 -3.68 5.62 3.62
N GLY A 84 -4.39 6.02 4.68
CA GLY A 84 -4.16 5.52 6.04
C GLY A 84 -2.91 6.07 6.74
N GLU A 85 -2.25 7.09 6.19
CA GLU A 85 -1.24 7.86 6.92
C GLU A 85 -1.87 9.02 7.69
N ASP A 86 -1.28 9.39 8.83
CA ASP A 86 -1.70 10.50 9.70
C ASP A 86 -1.39 11.89 9.08
N GLU A 87 -1.49 12.03 7.77
CA GLU A 87 -1.31 13.29 7.07
C GLU A 87 -2.64 14.06 6.97
N ILE A 88 -2.58 15.38 7.17
CA ILE A 88 -3.77 16.24 7.10
C ILE A 88 -4.34 16.19 5.68
N GLY A 89 -5.57 15.69 5.55
CA GLY A 89 -6.28 15.59 4.28
C GLY A 89 -6.16 14.22 3.61
N SER A 90 -5.32 13.33 4.14
CA SER A 90 -5.27 11.92 3.71
C SER A 90 -6.42 11.15 4.35
N PRO A 91 -7.22 10.40 3.55
CA PRO A 91 -8.28 9.59 4.10
C PRO A 91 -7.67 8.43 4.91
N THR A 92 -8.27 8.17 6.07
CA THR A 92 -8.05 6.92 6.80
C THR A 92 -8.47 5.72 5.96
N LEU A 93 -7.99 4.53 6.31
CA LEU A 93 -8.42 3.31 5.62
C LEU A 93 -9.93 3.08 5.77
N GLU A 94 -10.50 3.44 6.92
CA GLU A 94 -11.93 3.34 7.22
C GLU A 94 -12.76 4.30 6.36
N GLU A 95 -12.31 5.55 6.21
CA GLU A 95 -12.95 6.53 5.32
C GLU A 95 -12.87 6.07 3.87
N TYR A 96 -11.71 5.54 3.45
CA TYR A 96 -11.57 4.99 2.11
C TYR A 96 -12.49 3.77 1.92
N LEU A 97 -12.71 2.93 2.92
CA LEU A 97 -13.63 1.78 2.83
C LEU A 97 -15.12 2.17 2.97
N ALA A 98 -15.45 3.42 3.27
CA ALA A 98 -16.83 3.83 3.49
C ALA A 98 -17.73 3.48 2.28
N GLY A 99 -18.84 2.79 2.54
CA GLY A 99 -19.79 2.35 1.51
C GLY A 99 -19.34 1.16 0.66
N TRP A 100 -18.15 0.59 0.90
CA TRP A 100 -17.66 -0.59 0.19
C TRP A 100 -18.20 -1.89 0.81
N PRO A 101 -18.91 -2.74 0.06
CA PRO A 101 -19.61 -3.91 0.62
C PRO A 101 -18.68 -5.05 1.08
N GLY A 102 -17.44 -5.11 0.58
CA GLY A 102 -16.50 -6.20 0.87
C GLY A 102 -15.71 -6.54 -0.37
#